data_AF-A0A9P5JB35-F1
#
_entry.id   AF-A0A9P5JB35-F1
#
_cell.length_a   1.000
_cell.length_b   1.000
_cell.length_c   1.000
_cell.angle_alpha   90.00
_cell.angle_beta   90.00
_cell.angle_gamma   90.00
#
_symmetry.space_group_name_H-M   'P 1'
#
loop_
_entity.id
_entity.type
_entity.pdbx_description
1 polymer ?
#
loop_
_entity_poly.entity_id
_entity_poly.type
_entity_poly.pdbx_seq_one_letter_code
_entity_poly.pdbx_strand_id
1 'polypeptide(L)'
;VLKGADALIHLPAIYGAKWDKFSIGNTNPVLSWNALCSAMDAGIQRVVMMSSINAIGGLFNKECPKFSYFPVDEDHPSIAEDAYSASKQILEVQADCTARLVNQPNSDKKIWIASIRPHFVADEKLKLELDAETRKDLWGWTNREALARACFLALEMKERGVSPGHERFFIVGEEHCCVGQNAMDMAAKYYPNTEIRTEGSRLEPQQGFYSGAKAERLLGWKHTGGENPRKEW
;
A
#
# COMPACT_ATOMS: atom_id res chain seq x y z
N VAL A 1 0.40 25.86 -7.01
CA VAL A 1 1.52 25.09 -6.43
C VAL A 1 2.02 24.00 -7.38
N LEU A 2 1.18 23.23 -8.10
CA LEU A 2 1.64 22.15 -8.99
C LEU A 2 2.07 22.57 -10.41
N LYS A 3 1.94 23.85 -10.79
CA LYS A 3 2.29 24.31 -12.15
C LYS A 3 3.80 24.13 -12.37
N GLY A 4 4.15 23.36 -13.40
CA GLY A 4 5.55 23.06 -13.76
C GLY A 4 6.17 21.89 -13.03
N ALA A 5 5.41 21.12 -12.23
CA ALA A 5 5.89 19.87 -11.65
C ALA A 5 5.71 18.69 -12.64
N ASP A 6 6.67 17.77 -12.66
CA ASP A 6 6.66 16.58 -13.53
C ASP A 6 5.87 15.39 -12.95
N ALA A 7 5.70 15.39 -11.63
CA ALA A 7 5.12 14.31 -10.85
C ALA A 7 4.46 14.82 -9.57
N LEU A 8 3.57 14.01 -8.98
CA LEU A 8 2.95 14.24 -7.68
C LEU A 8 3.15 13.04 -6.77
N ILE A 9 3.66 13.27 -5.55
CA ILE A 9 3.60 12.30 -4.45
C ILE A 9 2.72 12.89 -3.35
N HIS A 10 1.53 12.32 -3.15
CA HIS A 10 0.57 12.75 -2.15
C HIS A 10 0.65 11.87 -0.90
N LEU A 11 1.30 12.40 0.15
CA LEU A 11 1.50 11.76 1.45
C LEU A 11 0.47 12.13 2.56
N PRO A 12 -0.13 13.34 2.59
CA PRO A 12 -0.93 13.77 3.74
C PRO A 12 -2.15 12.89 4.03
N ALA A 13 -2.34 12.54 5.31
CA ALA A 13 -3.56 11.97 5.85
C ALA A 13 -3.63 12.21 7.36
N ILE A 14 -4.85 12.35 7.90
CA ILE A 14 -5.09 12.34 9.35
C ILE A 14 -5.54 10.95 9.79
N TYR A 15 -5.07 10.53 10.97
CA TYR A 15 -5.35 9.22 11.56
C TYR A 15 -4.97 9.20 13.04
N GLY A 16 -5.38 8.15 13.75
CA GLY A 16 -5.07 7.94 15.17
C GLY A 16 -5.99 8.69 16.13
N ALA A 17 -5.77 8.45 17.43
CA ALA A 17 -6.69 8.84 18.50
C ALA A 17 -6.95 10.35 18.65
N LYS A 18 -6.12 11.20 18.02
CA LYS A 18 -6.29 12.65 18.02
C LYS A 18 -7.52 13.11 17.22
N TRP A 19 -8.00 12.29 16.27
CA TRP A 19 -9.05 12.66 15.33
C TRP A 19 -10.25 11.74 15.45
N ASP A 20 -11.45 12.29 15.42
CA ASP A 20 -12.67 11.49 15.39
C ASP A 20 -12.89 10.85 14.00
N LYS A 21 -13.80 9.86 13.96
CA LYS A 21 -14.12 9.12 12.73
C LYS A 21 -14.70 10.00 11.62
N PHE A 22 -15.40 11.08 11.95
CA PHE A 22 -16.01 11.97 10.95
C PHE A 22 -14.94 12.83 10.29
N SER A 23 -14.02 13.36 11.08
CA SER A 23 -12.85 14.12 10.63
C SER A 23 -12.01 13.26 9.70
N ILE A 24 -11.64 12.05 10.12
CA ILE A 24 -10.84 11.13 9.29
C ILE A 24 -11.59 10.78 8.00
N GLY A 25 -12.85 10.36 8.12
CA GLY A 25 -13.67 9.92 6.98
C GLY A 25 -13.99 11.01 5.97
N ASN A 26 -14.00 12.29 6.37
CA ASN A 26 -14.28 13.41 5.47
C ASN A 26 -13.00 14.08 4.95
N THR A 27 -12.03 14.35 5.81
CA THR A 27 -10.82 15.09 5.43
C THR A 27 -9.95 14.30 4.47
N ASN A 28 -9.69 13.01 4.75
CA ASN A 28 -8.78 12.22 3.91
C ASN A 28 -9.30 12.08 2.47
N PRO A 29 -10.58 11.73 2.21
CA PRO A 29 -11.10 11.68 0.85
C PRO A 29 -11.08 13.01 0.11
N VAL A 30 -11.27 14.13 0.81
CA VAL A 30 -11.18 15.47 0.20
C VAL A 30 -9.74 15.79 -0.17
N LEU A 31 -8.78 15.47 0.70
CA LEU A 31 -7.35 15.67 0.41
C LEU A 31 -6.91 14.89 -0.83
N SER A 32 -7.27 13.60 -0.91
CA SER A 32 -6.90 12.76 -2.05
C SER A 32 -7.60 13.16 -3.34
N TRP A 33 -8.90 13.53 -3.27
CA TRP A 33 -9.64 14.01 -4.43
C TRP A 33 -9.03 15.28 -5.01
N ASN A 34 -8.77 16.28 -4.15
CA ASN A 34 -8.19 17.54 -4.58
C ASN A 34 -6.79 17.36 -5.17
N ALA A 35 -6.00 16.43 -4.63
CA ALA A 35 -4.67 16.10 -5.16
C ALA A 35 -4.77 15.52 -6.58
N LEU A 36 -5.68 14.57 -6.81
CA LEU A 36 -5.92 13.96 -8.12
C LEU A 36 -6.45 14.97 -9.14
N CYS A 37 -7.45 15.79 -8.77
CA CYS A 37 -7.95 16.87 -9.62
C CYS A 37 -6.85 17.87 -9.98
N SER A 38 -6.04 18.28 -9.00
CA SER A 38 -4.95 19.23 -9.24
C SER A 38 -3.87 18.64 -10.15
N ALA A 39 -3.58 17.34 -10.04
CA ALA A 39 -2.66 16.66 -10.95
C ALA A 39 -3.19 16.64 -12.40
N MET A 40 -4.47 16.33 -12.58
CA MET A 40 -5.12 16.36 -13.89
C MET A 40 -5.08 17.76 -14.52
N ASP A 41 -5.45 18.79 -13.76
CA ASP A 41 -5.48 20.18 -14.23
C ASP A 41 -4.07 20.69 -14.59
N ALA A 42 -3.06 20.23 -13.86
CA ALA A 42 -1.65 20.54 -14.14
C ALA A 42 -1.05 19.71 -15.29
N GLY A 43 -1.78 18.71 -15.82
CA GLY A 43 -1.27 17.81 -16.86
C GLY A 43 -0.22 16.80 -16.36
N ILE A 44 -0.13 16.58 -15.05
CA ILE A 44 0.81 15.63 -14.45
C ILE A 44 0.38 14.20 -14.80
N GLN A 45 1.32 13.43 -15.35
CA GLN A 45 1.07 12.05 -15.77
C GLN A 45 1.46 11.01 -14.74
N ARG A 46 2.27 11.36 -13.73
CA ARG A 46 2.85 10.43 -12.77
C ARG A 46 2.40 10.81 -11.36
N VAL A 47 1.61 9.95 -10.73
CA VAL A 47 1.02 10.22 -9.43
C VAL A 47 1.24 9.05 -8.49
N VAL A 48 1.75 9.34 -7.30
CA VAL A 48 1.82 8.38 -6.18
C VAL A 48 0.87 8.86 -5.09
N MET A 49 -0.01 7.97 -4.67
CA MET A 49 -0.96 8.20 -3.59
C MET A 49 -0.59 7.32 -2.40
N MET A 50 -0.40 7.92 -1.23
CA MET A 50 -0.09 7.17 -0.02
C MET A 50 -1.35 6.51 0.55
N SER A 51 -1.54 5.24 0.20
CA SER A 51 -2.54 4.35 0.79
C SER A 51 -2.01 3.76 2.11
N SER A 52 -2.48 2.58 2.52
CA SER A 52 -2.03 1.85 3.70
C SER A 52 -2.40 0.38 3.57
N ILE A 53 -1.71 -0.51 4.30
CA ILE A 53 -2.23 -1.87 4.49
C ILE A 53 -3.69 -1.88 4.99
N ASN A 54 -4.09 -0.86 5.76
CA ASN A 54 -5.43 -0.74 6.29
C ASN A 54 -6.49 -0.48 5.20
N ALA A 55 -6.11 -0.21 3.94
CA ALA A 55 -7.08 -0.14 2.84
C ALA A 55 -7.88 -1.45 2.69
N ILE A 56 -7.33 -2.60 3.10
CA ILE A 56 -8.06 -3.87 3.12
C ILE A 56 -8.61 -4.22 4.51
N GLY A 57 -8.50 -3.34 5.50
CA GLY A 57 -8.72 -3.64 6.92
C GLY A 57 -7.46 -4.14 7.61
N GLY A 58 -7.43 -4.07 8.94
CA GLY A 58 -6.22 -4.36 9.71
C GLY A 58 -6.26 -3.84 11.14
N LEU A 59 -5.23 -3.08 11.52
CA LEU A 59 -5.01 -2.55 12.87
C LEU A 59 -6.24 -1.85 13.47
N PHE A 60 -6.95 -1.07 12.67
CA PHE A 60 -8.06 -0.24 13.13
C PHE A 60 -9.42 -0.94 13.13
N ASN A 61 -9.49 -2.20 12.66
CA ASN A 61 -10.71 -2.99 12.81
C ASN A 61 -11.07 -3.15 14.28
N LYS A 62 -12.38 -3.20 14.56
CA LYS A 62 -12.86 -3.38 15.93
C LYS A 62 -12.42 -4.75 16.44
N GLU A 63 -12.77 -5.78 15.70
CA GLU A 63 -12.36 -7.16 15.98
C GLU A 63 -11.09 -7.53 15.19
N CYS A 64 -10.50 -8.68 15.51
CA CYS A 64 -9.40 -9.19 14.69
C CYS A 64 -9.91 -9.45 13.25
N PRO A 65 -9.24 -8.91 12.21
CA PRO A 65 -9.65 -9.13 10.83
C PRO A 65 -9.60 -10.61 10.46
N LYS A 66 -10.58 -11.04 9.64
CA LYS A 66 -10.63 -12.39 9.06
C LYS A 66 -10.05 -12.37 7.65
N PHE A 67 -8.74 -12.56 7.54
CA PHE A 67 -8.08 -12.66 6.23
C PHE A 67 -8.51 -13.93 5.50
N SER A 68 -8.74 -13.81 4.19
CA SER A 68 -9.19 -14.92 3.34
C SER A 68 -8.04 -15.87 3.03
N TYR A 69 -6.85 -15.34 2.77
CA TYR A 69 -5.67 -16.13 2.44
C TYR A 69 -4.36 -15.43 2.82
N PHE A 70 -3.30 -16.23 2.93
CA PHE A 70 -1.92 -15.79 3.07
C PHE A 70 -1.02 -16.35 1.95
N PRO A 71 0.03 -15.61 1.55
CA PRO A 71 0.24 -14.19 1.89
C PRO A 71 -0.81 -13.29 1.24
N VAL A 72 -1.09 -12.17 1.89
CA VAL A 72 -2.03 -11.15 1.42
C VAL A 72 -1.42 -10.40 0.25
N ASP A 73 -2.08 -10.43 -0.89
CA ASP A 73 -1.71 -9.69 -2.10
C ASP A 73 -2.75 -8.59 -2.42
N GLU A 74 -2.51 -7.82 -3.48
CA GLU A 74 -3.37 -6.69 -3.85
C GLU A 74 -4.82 -7.05 -4.19
N ASP A 75 -5.10 -8.31 -4.52
CA ASP A 75 -6.44 -8.81 -4.87
C ASP A 75 -7.24 -9.22 -3.62
N HIS A 76 -6.66 -9.11 -2.42
CA HIS A 76 -7.36 -9.45 -1.19
C HIS A 76 -8.57 -8.54 -0.99
N PRO A 77 -9.77 -9.10 -0.76
CA PRO A 77 -10.97 -8.30 -0.54
C PRO A 77 -10.82 -7.45 0.72
N SER A 78 -11.40 -6.26 0.70
CA SER A 78 -11.38 -5.44 1.91
C SER A 78 -12.36 -5.95 2.95
N ILE A 79 -11.90 -5.97 4.18
CA ILE A 79 -12.63 -6.27 5.41
C ILE A 79 -12.57 -5.09 6.38
N ALA A 80 -12.37 -3.86 5.86
CA ALA A 80 -12.26 -2.64 6.64
C ALA A 80 -13.55 -2.31 7.42
N GLU A 81 -13.40 -1.88 8.69
CA GLU A 81 -14.52 -1.58 9.59
C GLU A 81 -14.47 -0.15 10.19
N ASP A 82 -13.46 0.64 9.84
CA ASP A 82 -13.21 1.95 10.42
C ASP A 82 -13.03 3.06 9.37
N ALA A 83 -13.13 4.31 9.83
CA ALA A 83 -13.09 5.48 8.95
C ALA A 83 -11.73 5.71 8.29
N TYR A 84 -10.62 5.34 8.93
CA TYR A 84 -9.29 5.49 8.31
C TYR A 84 -9.13 4.50 7.16
N SER A 85 -9.41 3.22 7.41
CA SER A 85 -9.38 2.17 6.40
C SER A 85 -10.30 2.50 5.22
N ALA A 86 -11.55 2.91 5.49
CA ALA A 86 -12.48 3.35 4.47
C ALA A 86 -11.95 4.55 3.67
N SER A 87 -11.30 5.52 4.32
CA SER A 87 -10.71 6.67 3.61
C SER A 87 -9.61 6.27 2.63
N LYS A 88 -8.80 5.25 2.96
CA LYS A 88 -7.76 4.72 2.07
C LYS A 88 -8.36 3.96 0.89
N GLN A 89 -9.46 3.23 1.10
CA GLN A 89 -10.21 2.65 -0.01
C GLN A 89 -10.79 3.71 -0.95
N ILE A 90 -11.38 4.76 -0.38
CA ILE A 90 -11.94 5.86 -1.17
C ILE A 90 -10.83 6.51 -2.01
N LEU A 91 -9.64 6.75 -1.45
CA LEU A 91 -8.48 7.23 -2.19
C LEU A 91 -8.14 6.31 -3.38
N GLU A 92 -8.14 4.99 -3.19
CA GLU A 92 -7.86 4.04 -4.28
C GLU A 92 -8.98 4.00 -5.34
N VAL A 93 -10.24 4.14 -4.94
CA VAL A 93 -11.38 4.26 -5.86
C VAL A 93 -11.33 5.56 -6.66
N GLN A 94 -10.93 6.67 -6.03
CA GLN A 94 -10.71 7.95 -6.70
C GLN A 94 -9.56 7.84 -7.70
N ALA A 95 -8.49 7.12 -7.37
CA ALA A 95 -7.40 6.84 -8.30
C ALA A 95 -7.86 5.99 -9.50
N ASP A 96 -8.65 4.92 -9.28
CA ASP A 96 -9.24 4.16 -10.39
C ASP A 96 -10.13 5.03 -11.28
N CYS A 97 -10.97 5.87 -10.67
CA CYS A 97 -11.85 6.80 -11.36
C CYS A 97 -11.05 7.78 -12.24
N THR A 98 -10.00 8.37 -11.66
CA THR A 98 -9.09 9.29 -12.35
C THR A 98 -8.39 8.62 -13.52
N ALA A 99 -7.83 7.41 -13.31
CA ALA A 99 -7.18 6.65 -14.36
C ALA A 99 -8.15 6.34 -15.51
N ARG A 100 -9.38 5.88 -15.21
CA ARG A 100 -10.41 5.65 -16.24
C ARG A 100 -10.78 6.93 -16.99
N LEU A 101 -10.91 8.04 -16.29
CA LEU A 101 -11.27 9.33 -16.88
C LEU A 101 -10.21 9.82 -17.87
N VAL A 102 -8.93 9.75 -17.51
CA VAL A 102 -7.83 10.27 -18.32
C VAL A 102 -7.43 9.31 -19.44
N ASN A 103 -7.37 8.00 -19.15
CA ASN A 103 -6.86 6.98 -20.07
C ASN A 103 -7.91 6.45 -21.06
N GLN A 104 -8.86 7.29 -21.46
CA GLN A 104 -9.86 6.93 -22.48
C GLN A 104 -9.16 6.45 -23.78
N PRO A 105 -9.76 5.49 -24.52
CA PRO A 105 -9.13 4.92 -25.72
C PRO A 105 -8.64 5.96 -26.74
N ASN A 106 -9.43 7.02 -26.94
CA ASN A 106 -9.15 8.09 -27.91
C ASN A 106 -8.50 9.35 -27.28
N SER A 107 -8.03 9.26 -26.04
CA SER A 107 -7.35 10.38 -25.38
C SER A 107 -5.85 10.34 -25.62
N ASP A 108 -5.29 11.45 -26.11
CA ASP A 108 -3.84 11.67 -26.21
C ASP A 108 -3.16 11.84 -24.84
N LYS A 109 -3.95 12.08 -23.79
CA LYS A 109 -3.47 12.16 -22.40
C LYS A 109 -3.46 10.77 -21.78
N LYS A 110 -2.40 10.47 -21.04
CA LYS A 110 -2.27 9.26 -20.24
C LYS A 110 -1.79 9.60 -18.83
N ILE A 111 -2.24 8.81 -17.84
CA ILE A 111 -1.84 8.93 -16.44
C ILE A 111 -1.50 7.55 -15.86
N TRP A 112 -0.49 7.54 -15.00
CA TRP A 112 0.00 6.42 -14.21
C TRP A 112 -0.15 6.80 -12.74
N ILE A 113 -0.97 6.03 -12.01
CA ILE A 113 -1.24 6.27 -10.59
C ILE A 113 -0.80 5.04 -9.81
N ALA A 114 -0.01 5.22 -8.76
CA ALA A 114 0.37 4.16 -7.84
C ALA A 114 -0.16 4.44 -6.43
N SER A 115 -0.98 3.54 -5.90
CA SER A 115 -1.38 3.57 -4.49
C SER A 115 -0.47 2.68 -3.66
N ILE A 116 0.30 3.30 -2.77
CA ILE A 116 1.32 2.63 -1.96
C ILE A 116 0.72 2.22 -0.61
N ARG A 117 0.79 0.94 -0.26
CA ARG A 117 0.26 0.37 0.99
C ARG A 117 1.41 -0.03 1.93
N PRO A 118 2.00 0.90 2.70
CA PRO A 118 3.00 0.56 3.69
C PRO A 118 2.36 0.21 5.03
N HIS A 119 3.18 -0.32 5.92
CA HIS A 119 2.82 -0.51 7.32
C HIS A 119 4.00 -0.14 8.24
N PHE A 120 3.69 0.42 9.41
CA PHE A 120 4.62 0.66 10.50
C PHE A 120 6.03 1.10 10.04
N VAL A 121 6.07 2.29 9.42
CA VAL A 121 7.26 2.81 8.77
C VAL A 121 8.30 3.21 9.82
N ALA A 122 9.45 2.53 9.83
CA ALA A 122 10.53 2.71 10.79
C ALA A 122 11.90 2.68 10.11
N ASP A 123 12.95 3.11 10.80
CA ASP A 123 14.31 3.06 10.25
C ASP A 123 14.93 1.66 10.43
N GLU A 124 14.57 0.96 11.51
CA GLU A 124 15.01 -0.40 11.81
C GLU A 124 13.83 -1.33 12.10
N LYS A 125 14.02 -2.64 11.87
CA LYS A 125 13.01 -3.65 12.20
C LYS A 125 12.83 -3.72 13.71
N LEU A 126 11.62 -3.44 14.19
CA LEU A 126 11.30 -3.63 15.59
C LEU A 126 11.15 -5.12 15.92
N LYS A 127 11.50 -5.49 17.15
CA LYS A 127 11.24 -6.82 17.69
C LYS A 127 9.91 -6.76 18.43
N LEU A 128 8.90 -7.45 17.90
CA LEU A 128 7.59 -7.52 18.53
C LEU A 128 7.43 -8.85 19.24
N GLU A 129 6.87 -8.81 20.45
CA GLU A 129 6.40 -10.00 21.14
C GLU A 129 5.17 -10.55 20.43
N LEU A 130 5.08 -11.89 20.36
CA LEU A 130 3.96 -12.54 19.67
C LEU A 130 2.72 -12.58 20.57
N ASP A 131 1.83 -11.61 20.39
CA ASP A 131 0.59 -11.49 21.18
C ASP A 131 -0.67 -11.36 20.31
N ALA A 132 -1.80 -11.82 20.84
CA ALA A 132 -3.12 -11.77 20.21
C ALA A 132 -3.59 -10.34 19.89
N GLU A 133 -3.15 -9.33 20.65
CA GLU A 133 -3.48 -7.92 20.38
C GLU A 133 -2.66 -7.33 19.23
N THR A 134 -1.45 -7.85 19.00
CA THR A 134 -0.52 -7.37 17.96
C THR A 134 -0.75 -7.97 16.58
N ARG A 135 -1.69 -8.92 16.44
CA ARG A 135 -1.84 -9.68 15.20
C ARG A 135 -2.55 -8.92 14.08
N LYS A 136 -3.34 -7.88 14.40
CA LYS A 136 -4.30 -7.26 13.46
C LYS A 136 -3.68 -6.71 12.18
N ASP A 137 -2.41 -6.32 12.23
CA ASP A 137 -1.63 -5.81 11.09
C ASP A 137 -0.57 -6.81 10.59
N LEU A 138 -0.72 -8.07 11.00
CA LEU A 138 0.09 -9.20 10.60
C LEU A 138 1.60 -9.00 10.86
N TRP A 139 1.93 -8.21 11.88
CA TRP A 139 3.31 -7.96 12.32
C TRP A 139 4.22 -7.42 11.21
N GLY A 140 3.63 -6.81 10.18
CA GLY A 140 4.35 -6.22 9.07
C GLY A 140 5.12 -4.98 9.51
N TRP A 141 5.98 -4.48 8.64
CA TRP A 141 6.64 -3.19 8.83
C TRP A 141 7.23 -2.72 7.50
N THR A 142 7.76 -1.51 7.46
CA THR A 142 8.40 -0.98 6.24
C THR A 142 9.58 -0.13 6.65
N ASN A 143 10.73 -0.35 6.02
CA ASN A 143 11.88 0.53 6.24
C ASN A 143 11.60 1.87 5.54
N ARG A 144 11.91 2.98 6.20
CA ARG A 144 11.62 4.34 5.69
C ARG A 144 12.27 4.61 4.34
N GLU A 145 13.55 4.25 4.18
CA GLU A 145 14.26 4.43 2.92
C GLU A 145 13.69 3.50 1.84
N ALA A 146 13.33 2.27 2.20
CA ALA A 146 12.68 1.34 1.28
C ALA A 146 11.32 1.86 0.77
N LEU A 147 10.53 2.50 1.64
CA LEU A 147 9.30 3.18 1.24
C LEU A 147 9.58 4.37 0.31
N ALA A 148 10.56 5.21 0.65
CA ALA A 148 10.93 6.33 -0.21
C ALA A 148 11.36 5.84 -1.60
N ARG A 149 12.22 4.81 -1.67
CA ARG A 149 12.60 4.15 -2.94
C ARG A 149 11.38 3.66 -3.70
N ALA A 150 10.43 2.98 -3.05
CA ALA A 150 9.21 2.51 -3.69
C ALA A 150 8.40 3.66 -4.31
N CYS A 151 8.25 4.79 -3.61
CA CYS A 151 7.55 5.95 -4.14
C CYS A 151 8.21 6.51 -5.41
N PHE A 152 9.54 6.60 -5.45
CA PHE A 152 10.25 7.05 -6.65
C PHE A 152 10.18 6.03 -7.79
N LEU A 153 10.37 4.74 -7.51
CA LEU A 153 10.23 3.67 -8.52
C LEU A 153 8.82 3.65 -9.12
N ALA A 154 7.78 3.90 -8.31
CA ALA A 154 6.40 3.95 -8.75
C ALA A 154 6.10 5.13 -9.70
N LEU A 155 6.86 6.21 -9.63
CA LEU A 155 6.77 7.28 -10.62
C LEU A 155 7.35 6.85 -11.99
N GLU A 156 8.18 5.81 -12.05
CA GLU A 156 8.82 5.29 -13.28
C GLU A 156 8.00 4.19 -13.98
N MET A 157 6.75 3.96 -13.55
CA MET A 157 5.91 2.88 -14.10
C MET A 157 5.82 2.93 -15.63
N LYS A 158 5.69 4.13 -16.20
CA LYS A 158 5.68 4.33 -17.66
C LYS A 158 6.95 3.78 -18.31
N GLU A 159 8.10 4.16 -17.78
CA GLU A 159 9.39 3.77 -18.31
C GLU A 159 9.74 2.31 -18.07
N ARG A 160 9.09 1.70 -17.07
CA ARG A 160 9.17 0.26 -16.76
C ARG A 160 8.22 -0.59 -17.60
N GLY A 161 7.51 0.02 -18.55
CA GLY A 161 6.59 -0.69 -19.45
C GLY A 161 5.24 -1.05 -18.82
N VAL A 162 4.91 -0.48 -17.66
CA VAL A 162 3.59 -0.63 -17.06
C VAL A 162 2.58 0.19 -17.86
N SER A 163 1.46 -0.42 -18.23
CA SER A 163 0.38 0.25 -18.95
C SER A 163 -0.18 1.44 -18.15
N PRO A 164 -0.64 2.52 -18.81
CA PRO A 164 -1.29 3.63 -18.13
C PRO A 164 -2.54 3.15 -17.39
N GLY A 165 -2.69 3.55 -16.14
CA GLY A 165 -3.71 2.99 -15.26
C GLY A 165 -3.46 3.34 -13.80
N HIS A 166 -4.12 2.58 -12.93
CA HIS A 166 -3.92 2.64 -11.50
C HIS A 166 -3.47 1.27 -10.99
N GLU A 167 -2.33 1.26 -10.30
CA GLU A 167 -1.79 0.09 -9.64
C GLU A 167 -1.74 0.31 -8.13
N ARG A 168 -1.95 -0.77 -7.38
CA ARG A 168 -1.78 -0.84 -5.93
C ARG A 168 -0.53 -1.67 -5.65
N PHE A 169 0.18 -1.34 -4.58
CA PHE A 169 1.37 -2.08 -4.16
C PHE A 169 1.43 -2.21 -2.65
N PHE A 170 1.53 -3.44 -2.16
CA PHE A 170 2.06 -3.67 -0.82
C PHE A 170 3.55 -3.37 -0.82
N ILE A 171 3.93 -2.36 -0.03
CA ILE A 171 5.32 -1.98 0.21
C ILE A 171 5.60 -2.29 1.67
N VAL A 172 5.78 -3.58 1.96
CA VAL A 172 5.96 -4.12 3.31
C VAL A 172 7.19 -5.05 3.28
N GLY A 173 7.92 -5.10 4.39
CA GLY A 173 9.10 -5.94 4.54
C GLY A 173 8.80 -7.42 4.33
N GLU A 174 9.77 -8.12 3.76
CA GLU A 174 9.70 -9.55 3.44
C GLU A 174 9.64 -10.43 4.70
N GLU A 175 10.01 -9.88 5.87
CA GLU A 175 10.01 -10.58 7.15
C GLU A 175 9.06 -9.92 8.16
N HIS A 176 8.39 -10.74 8.97
CA HIS A 176 7.60 -10.26 10.11
C HIS A 176 8.50 -9.76 11.27
N CYS A 177 7.92 -8.97 12.17
CA CYS A 177 8.62 -8.39 13.32
C CYS A 177 8.77 -9.35 14.52
N CYS A 178 8.06 -10.49 14.55
CA CYS A 178 8.13 -11.45 15.65
C CYS A 178 9.37 -12.34 15.58
N VAL A 179 10.51 -11.87 16.11
CA VAL A 179 11.80 -12.58 16.04
C VAL A 179 11.72 -13.96 16.69
N GLY A 180 12.25 -14.97 16.00
CA GLY A 180 12.31 -16.35 16.49
C GLY A 180 10.99 -17.13 16.38
N GLN A 181 9.94 -16.51 15.83
CA GLN A 181 8.67 -17.18 15.55
C GLN A 181 8.66 -17.71 14.11
N ASN A 182 7.83 -18.74 13.89
CA ASN A 182 7.58 -19.31 12.57
C ASN A 182 6.23 -18.82 12.04
N ALA A 183 6.21 -18.19 10.87
CA ALA A 183 5.02 -17.64 10.24
C ALA A 183 3.88 -18.68 10.08
N MET A 184 4.19 -19.94 9.80
CA MET A 184 3.18 -21.01 9.69
C MET A 184 2.54 -21.35 11.04
N ASP A 185 3.33 -21.40 12.11
CA ASP A 185 2.83 -21.63 13.47
C ASP A 185 1.99 -20.43 13.95
N MET A 186 2.42 -19.21 13.61
CA MET A 186 1.67 -17.98 13.85
C MET A 186 0.33 -17.98 13.11
N ALA A 187 0.32 -18.37 11.82
CA ALA A 187 -0.88 -18.51 11.03
C ALA A 187 -1.85 -19.53 11.64
N ALA A 188 -1.37 -20.72 11.97
CA ALA A 188 -2.18 -21.78 12.57
C ALA A 188 -2.76 -21.36 13.94
N LYS A 189 -1.99 -20.64 14.75
CA LYS A 189 -2.42 -20.21 16.09
C LYS A 189 -3.43 -19.06 16.05
N TYR A 190 -3.17 -18.04 15.24
CA TYR A 190 -3.94 -16.79 15.28
C TYR A 190 -4.99 -16.67 14.17
N TYR A 191 -4.84 -17.44 13.09
CA TYR A 191 -5.67 -17.42 11.89
C TYR A 191 -6.00 -18.84 11.39
N PRO A 192 -6.53 -19.75 12.24
CA PRO A 192 -6.68 -21.17 11.90
C PRO A 192 -7.62 -21.46 10.71
N ASN A 193 -8.43 -20.49 10.31
CA ASN A 193 -9.41 -20.62 9.21
C ASN A 193 -8.97 -19.88 7.94
N THR A 194 -7.76 -19.32 7.90
CA THR A 194 -7.24 -18.59 6.74
C THR A 194 -6.49 -19.55 5.83
N GLU A 195 -6.78 -19.51 4.54
CA GLU A 195 -6.11 -20.35 3.54
C GLU A 195 -4.62 -19.96 3.45
N ILE A 196 -3.72 -20.93 3.34
CA ILE A 196 -2.32 -20.67 3.02
C ILE A 196 -2.09 -21.11 1.58
N ARG A 197 -1.96 -20.14 0.68
CA ARG A 197 -1.75 -20.40 -0.74
C ARG A 197 -0.35 -20.99 -0.95
N THR A 198 -0.28 -22.02 -1.77
CA THR A 198 0.97 -22.72 -2.10
C THR A 198 1.54 -22.29 -3.45
N GLU A 199 0.72 -21.73 -4.34
CA GLU A 199 1.13 -21.22 -5.65
C GLU A 199 1.52 -19.73 -5.56
N GLY A 200 2.60 -19.35 -6.24
CA GLY A 200 3.02 -17.94 -6.39
C GLY A 200 3.81 -17.35 -5.23
N SER A 201 3.64 -17.84 -4.00
CA SER A 201 4.50 -17.54 -2.84
C SER A 201 4.09 -18.39 -1.63
N ARG A 202 4.86 -19.44 -1.31
CA ARG A 202 4.68 -20.21 -0.07
C ARG A 202 5.07 -19.33 1.12
N LEU A 203 4.34 -19.40 2.22
CA LEU A 203 4.70 -18.72 3.47
C LEU A 203 5.87 -19.48 4.14
N GLU A 204 7.07 -18.93 4.03
CA GLU A 204 8.29 -19.47 4.65
C GLU A 204 8.42 -19.06 6.13
N PRO A 205 9.21 -19.75 6.96
CA PRO A 205 9.23 -19.56 8.40
C PRO A 205 9.42 -18.12 8.89
N GLN A 206 10.22 -17.30 8.22
CA GLN A 206 10.50 -15.90 8.63
C GLN A 206 9.69 -14.88 7.82
N GLN A 207 8.87 -15.33 6.87
CA GLN A 207 8.26 -14.47 5.88
C GLN A 207 7.12 -13.65 6.47
N GLY A 208 7.05 -12.38 6.07
CA GLY A 208 5.92 -11.50 6.32
C GLY A 208 4.65 -12.00 5.62
N PHE A 209 3.50 -11.60 6.15
CA PHE A 209 2.21 -12.05 5.64
C PHE A 209 1.68 -11.21 4.47
N TYR A 210 2.37 -10.15 4.07
CA TYR A 210 2.04 -9.34 2.89
C TYR A 210 2.98 -9.70 1.74
N SER A 211 2.44 -9.91 0.55
CA SER A 211 3.21 -10.22 -0.64
C SER A 211 3.74 -8.95 -1.31
N GLY A 212 5.06 -8.83 -1.44
CA GLY A 212 5.72 -7.79 -2.23
C GLY A 212 5.90 -8.16 -3.71
N ALA A 213 5.41 -9.33 -4.15
CA ALA A 213 5.72 -9.90 -5.47
C ALA A 213 5.32 -9.01 -6.65
N LYS A 214 4.22 -8.26 -6.53
CA LYS A 214 3.79 -7.31 -7.56
C LYS A 214 4.73 -6.11 -7.66
N ALA A 215 5.18 -5.58 -6.52
CA ALA A 215 6.14 -4.48 -6.47
C ALA A 215 7.50 -4.91 -7.04
N GLU A 216 7.94 -6.14 -6.74
CA GLU A 216 9.14 -6.71 -7.37
C GLU A 216 8.97 -6.80 -8.89
N ARG A 217 7.87 -7.41 -9.35
CA ARG A 217 7.63 -7.64 -10.79
C ARG A 217 7.50 -6.35 -11.60
N LEU A 218 6.76 -5.35 -11.11
CA LEU A 218 6.44 -4.15 -11.89
C LEU A 218 7.41 -2.98 -11.63
N LEU A 219 8.01 -2.91 -10.43
CA LEU A 219 8.85 -1.79 -10.02
C LEU A 219 10.32 -2.18 -9.80
N GLY A 220 10.67 -3.47 -9.86
CA GLY A 220 11.99 -3.96 -9.44
C GLY A 220 12.24 -3.75 -7.94
N TRP A 221 11.19 -3.47 -7.16
CA TRP A 221 11.33 -3.12 -5.75
C TRP A 221 11.51 -4.36 -4.89
N LYS A 222 12.50 -4.31 -4.01
CA LYS A 222 12.63 -5.19 -2.85
C LYS A 222 12.86 -4.33 -1.62
N HIS A 223 12.38 -4.82 -0.48
CA HIS A 223 12.55 -4.10 0.79
C HIS A 223 14.04 -3.91 1.11
N THR A 224 14.86 -4.92 0.81
CA THR A 224 16.33 -4.85 0.83
C THR A 224 16.91 -5.27 -0.52
N GLY A 225 17.90 -4.54 -1.04
CA GLY A 225 18.69 -4.94 -2.22
C GLY A 225 17.99 -4.87 -3.59
N GLY A 226 16.83 -4.23 -3.69
CA GLY A 226 16.10 -4.02 -4.96
C GLY A 226 16.71 -2.94 -5.85
N GLU A 227 16.02 -2.64 -6.96
CA GLU A 227 16.43 -1.56 -7.87
C GLU A 227 16.38 -0.18 -7.20
N ASN A 228 17.19 0.74 -7.74
CA ASN A 228 17.16 2.15 -7.35
C ASN A 228 16.44 2.98 -8.41
N PRO A 229 15.72 4.04 -8.00
CA PRO A 229 15.15 4.98 -8.95
C PRO A 229 16.26 5.73 -9.70
N ARG A 230 15.87 6.33 -10.82
CA ARG A 230 16.67 7.26 -11.61
C ARG A 230 17.18 8.41 -10.73
N LYS A 231 18.40 8.84 -11.02
CA LYS A 231 19.04 9.95 -10.33
C LYS A 231 18.53 11.32 -10.80
N GLU A 232 17.88 11.38 -11.95
CA GLU A 232 17.39 12.61 -12.60
C GLU A 232 15.94 12.42 -13.06
N TRP A 233 15.13 13.45 -12.82
CA TRP A 233 13.69 13.53 -13.07
C TRP A 233 13.36 14.69 -13.98
#